data_AF-A0A0B1RUX2-F1
#
_entry.id   AF-A0A0B1RUX2-F1
#
_cell.length_a   1.000
_cell.length_b   1.000
_cell.length_c   1.000
_cell.angle_alpha   90.00
_cell.angle_beta   90.00
_cell.angle_gamma   90.00
#
_symmetry.space_group_name_H-M   'P 1'
#
loop_
_entity.id
_entity.type
_entity.pdbx_description
1 polymer ?
#
loop_
_entity_poly.entity_id
_entity_poly.type
_entity_poly.pdbx_seq_one_letter_code
_entity_poly.pdbx_strand_id
1 'polypeptide(L)'
;QWHVVTKGRLQIRAAVPSRSNVGAVVNAVKHHLLRSLTARAELQYESMDVVEEGSAASCSVHQMPRPATTVLSSHPAILLSDYLFEADTPEDAQKNFEELLGLKTSFGKSLFRMFSYCEKFHALP
;
A
#
# COMPACT_ATOMS: atom_id res chain seq x y z
N GLN A 1 -23.18 15.99 -14.54
CA GLN A 1 -21.74 15.82 -14.28
C GLN A 1 -21.63 14.91 -13.06
N TRP A 2 -21.09 13.70 -13.23
CA TRP A 2 -20.91 12.78 -12.12
C TRP A 2 -19.72 13.24 -11.29
N HIS A 3 -19.97 13.59 -10.02
CA HIS A 3 -18.92 13.91 -9.07
C HIS A 3 -18.68 12.68 -8.20
N VAL A 4 -17.61 11.94 -8.49
CA VAL A 4 -17.15 10.83 -7.64
C VAL A 4 -16.10 11.39 -6.68
N VAL A 5 -16.34 11.26 -5.39
CA VAL A 5 -15.38 11.64 -4.36
C VAL A 5 -14.82 10.37 -3.74
N THR A 6 -13.50 10.17 -3.87
CA THR A 6 -12.82 9.05 -3.24
C THR A 6 -12.06 9.51 -2.01
N LYS A 7 -12.16 8.75 -0.92
CA LYS A 7 -11.40 8.99 0.31
C LYS A 7 -10.44 7.83 0.55
N GLY A 8 -9.18 8.16 0.84
CA GLY A 8 -8.17 7.16 1.12
C GLY A 8 -7.02 7.69 1.97
N ARG A 9 -6.41 6.80 2.76
CA ARG A 9 -5.10 7.06 3.37
C ARG A 9 -4.01 6.59 2.42
N LEU A 10 -2.88 7.29 2.42
CA LEU A 10 -1.69 6.87 1.69
C LEU A 10 -0.56 6.62 2.67
N GLN A 11 0.11 5.48 2.52
CA GLN A 11 1.34 5.16 3.25
C GLN A 11 2.49 5.12 2.25
N ILE A 12 3.59 5.81 2.56
CA ILE A 12 4.80 5.79 1.74
C ILE A 12 5.81 4.83 2.33
N ARG A 13 6.31 3.90 1.52
CA ARG A 13 7.38 2.96 1.88
C ARG A 13 8.47 3.03 0.83
N ALA A 14 9.46 3.88 1.07
CA ALA A 14 10.62 4.05 0.20
C ALA A 14 11.85 3.44 0.86
N ALA A 15 12.56 2.58 0.13
CA ALA A 15 13.85 2.04 0.54
C ALA A 15 14.93 2.56 -0.39
N VAL A 16 16.03 3.05 0.17
CA VAL A 16 17.23 3.46 -0.56
C VAL A 16 18.47 2.92 0.15
N PRO A 17 19.59 2.68 -0.55
CA PRO A 17 20.85 2.33 0.09
C PRO A 17 21.28 3.37 1.15
N SER A 18 21.92 2.92 2.23
CA SER A 18 22.27 3.76 3.38
C SER A 18 23.21 4.93 3.07
N ARG A 19 23.95 4.89 1.95
CA ARG A 19 24.86 5.96 1.48
C ARG A 19 24.27 6.79 0.34
N SER A 20 22.94 6.77 0.17
CA SER A 20 22.26 7.54 -0.88
C SER A 20 22.18 9.02 -0.54
N ASN A 21 22.20 9.89 -1.56
CA ASN A 21 21.97 11.32 -1.38
C ASN A 21 20.47 11.64 -1.20
N VAL A 22 20.18 12.86 -0.75
CA VAL A 22 18.80 13.35 -0.54
C VAL A 22 17.95 13.27 -1.81
N GLY A 23 18.55 13.52 -2.98
CA GLY A 23 17.85 13.42 -4.27
C GLY A 23 17.30 12.02 -4.54
N ALA A 24 18.09 10.99 -4.25
CA ALA A 24 17.67 9.59 -4.36
C ALA A 24 16.53 9.26 -3.39
N VAL A 25 16.59 9.76 -2.15
CA VAL A 25 15.51 9.60 -1.16
C VAL A 25 14.21 10.24 -1.66
N VAL A 26 14.29 11.49 -2.15
CA VAL A 26 13.13 12.21 -2.70
C VAL A 26 12.54 11.47 -3.90
N ASN A 27 13.38 10.97 -4.80
CA ASN A 27 12.93 10.21 -5.95
C ASN A 27 12.25 8.90 -5.56
N ALA A 28 12.78 8.17 -4.57
CA ALA A 28 12.16 6.95 -4.07
C ALA A 28 10.79 7.21 -3.43
N VAL A 29 10.65 8.32 -2.68
CA VAL A 29 9.37 8.76 -2.11
C VAL A 29 8.37 9.11 -3.21
N LYS A 30 8.77 9.93 -4.19
CA LYS A 30 7.92 10.31 -5.34
C LYS A 30 7.49 9.10 -6.15
N HIS A 31 8.41 8.18 -6.40
CA HIS A 31 8.14 6.97 -7.14
C HIS A 31 7.11 6.09 -6.42
N HIS A 32 7.29 5.86 -5.11
CA HIS A 32 6.31 5.11 -4.33
C HIS A 32 4.94 5.81 -4.31
N LEU A 33 4.92 7.13 -4.12
CA LEU A 33 3.69 7.94 -4.14
C LEU A 33 2.92 7.77 -5.45
N LEU A 34 3.59 8.00 -6.58
CA LEU A 34 2.97 7.91 -7.91
C LEU A 34 2.49 6.49 -8.19
N ARG A 35 3.35 5.48 -8.02
CA ARG A 35 2.99 4.08 -8.23
C ARG A 35 1.77 3.68 -7.39
N SER A 36 1.72 4.09 -6.12
CA SER A 36 0.61 3.74 -5.24
C SER A 36 -0.68 4.46 -5.58
N LEU A 37 -0.63 5.73 -5.98
CA LEU A 37 -1.83 6.47 -6.39
C LEU A 37 -2.39 5.93 -7.70
N THR A 38 -1.54 5.72 -8.70
CA THR A 38 -1.93 5.22 -10.01
C THR A 38 -2.60 3.85 -9.91
N ALA A 39 -1.95 2.88 -9.26
CA ALA A 39 -2.52 1.53 -9.13
C ALA A 39 -3.88 1.52 -8.40
N ARG A 40 -4.05 2.35 -7.37
CA ARG A 40 -5.32 2.43 -6.63
C ARG A 40 -6.42 3.10 -7.44
N ALA A 41 -6.08 4.11 -8.23
CA ALA A 41 -7.02 4.79 -9.10
C ALA A 41 -7.48 3.87 -10.24
N GLU A 42 -6.57 3.08 -10.82
CA GLU A 42 -6.88 2.08 -11.84
C GLU A 42 -7.82 1.00 -11.29
N LEU A 43 -7.47 0.37 -10.16
CA LEU A 43 -8.34 -0.64 -9.52
C LEU A 43 -9.72 -0.07 -9.13
N GLN A 44 -9.76 1.16 -8.62
CA GLN A 44 -11.02 1.82 -8.30
C GLN A 44 -11.87 2.04 -9.56
N TYR A 45 -11.26 2.46 -10.65
CA TYR A 45 -11.95 2.71 -11.92
C TYR A 45 -12.49 1.41 -12.51
N GLU A 46 -11.69 0.33 -12.52
CA GLU A 46 -12.09 -0.99 -13.03
C GLU A 46 -13.25 -1.61 -12.24
N SER A 47 -13.38 -1.26 -10.96
CA SER A 47 -14.42 -1.80 -10.08
C SER A 47 -15.69 -0.95 -10.02
N MET A 48 -15.73 0.17 -10.75
CA MET A 48 -16.83 1.13 -10.64
C MET A 48 -17.85 0.89 -11.75
N ASP A 49 -19.06 0.48 -11.37
CA ASP A 49 -20.19 0.38 -12.29
C ASP A 49 -20.84 1.74 -12.51
N VAL A 50 -21.21 2.02 -13.77
CA VAL A 50 -21.99 3.21 -14.11
C VAL A 50 -23.45 2.93 -13.79
N VAL A 51 -23.97 3.58 -12.76
CA VAL A 51 -25.39 3.52 -12.39
C VAL A 51 -26.07 4.81 -12.82
N GLU A 52 -27.17 4.71 -13.56
CA GLU A 52 -28.01 5.86 -13.86
C GLU A 52 -28.85 6.23 -12.62
N GLU A 53 -28.34 7.18 -11.84
CA GLU A 53 -29.13 7.82 -10.78
C GLU A 53 -29.95 9.01 -11.31
N GLY A 54 -31.17 9.18 -10.79
CA GLY A 54 -32.01 10.33 -11.11
C GLY A 54 -31.36 11.66 -10.70
N SER A 55 -31.77 12.77 -11.31
CA SER A 55 -31.06 14.07 -11.26
C SER A 55 -30.93 14.75 -9.87
N ALA A 56 -31.34 14.08 -8.79
CA ALA A 56 -31.30 14.56 -7.41
C ALA A 56 -30.43 13.69 -6.48
N ALA A 57 -29.66 12.74 -7.02
CA ALA A 57 -28.86 11.85 -6.20
C ALA A 57 -27.66 12.56 -5.55
N SER A 58 -27.42 12.22 -4.28
CA SER A 58 -26.29 12.74 -3.51
C SER A 58 -24.97 12.17 -4.02
N CYS A 59 -23.90 12.97 -3.95
CA CYS A 59 -22.55 12.52 -4.31
C CYS A 59 -22.18 11.23 -3.56
N SER A 60 -21.85 10.17 -4.30
CA SER A 60 -21.36 8.91 -3.72
C SER A 60 -19.90 9.06 -3.29
N VAL A 61 -19.62 8.67 -2.04
CA VAL A 61 -18.27 8.66 -1.49
C VAL A 61 -17.78 7.23 -1.43
N HIS A 62 -16.77 6.92 -2.24
CA HIS A 62 -16.18 5.59 -2.29
C HIS A 62 -14.85 5.53 -1.52
N GLN A 63 -14.62 4.44 -0.82
CA GLN A 63 -13.30 4.17 -0.24
C GLN A 63 -12.35 3.71 -1.33
N MET A 64 -11.19 4.37 -1.42
CA MET A 64 -10.11 3.87 -2.28
C MET A 64 -9.57 2.54 -1.75
N PRO A 65 -9.10 1.64 -2.64
CA PRO A 65 -8.49 0.37 -2.24
C PRO A 65 -7.43 0.58 -1.16
N ARG A 66 -7.48 -0.22 -0.10
CA ARG A 66 -6.64 -0.08 1.10
C ARG A 66 -5.33 -0.83 0.87
N PRO A 67 -4.16 -0.24 1.17
CA PRO A 67 -2.90 -0.96 1.06
C PRO A 67 -2.84 -2.12 2.07
N ALA A 68 -2.51 -3.30 1.59
CA ALA A 68 -2.14 -4.47 2.38
C ALA A 68 -0.68 -4.81 2.13
N THR A 69 0.02 -5.20 3.18
CA THR A 69 1.44 -5.54 3.11
C THR A 69 1.72 -6.74 3.97
N THR A 70 2.42 -7.71 3.40
CA THR A 70 2.88 -8.91 4.10
C THR A 70 4.37 -9.13 3.84
N VAL A 71 4.95 -10.11 4.51
CA VAL A 71 6.34 -10.53 4.29
C VAL A 71 6.36 -11.98 3.84
N LEU A 72 7.37 -12.30 3.02
CA LEU A 72 7.61 -13.68 2.66
C LEU A 72 8.14 -14.44 3.89
N SER A 73 7.51 -15.54 4.27
CA SER A 73 7.86 -16.28 5.50
C SER A 73 9.30 -16.80 5.49
N SER A 74 9.83 -17.17 4.32
CA SER A 74 11.22 -17.62 4.17
C SER A 74 12.24 -16.48 4.12
N HIS A 75 11.82 -15.27 3.72
CA HIS A 75 12.70 -14.11 3.55
C HIS A 75 11.99 -12.83 4.04
N PRO A 76 11.97 -12.56 5.36
CA PRO A 76 11.23 -11.43 5.94
C PRO A 76 11.67 -10.03 5.46
N ALA A 77 12.82 -9.94 4.80
CA ALA A 77 13.30 -8.71 4.16
C ALA A 77 12.52 -8.36 2.87
N ILE A 78 11.82 -9.33 2.27
CA ILE A 78 10.99 -9.12 1.09
C ILE A 78 9.58 -8.73 1.55
N LEU A 79 9.21 -7.47 1.31
CA LEU A 79 7.85 -6.98 1.51
C LEU A 79 7.04 -7.21 0.24
N LEU A 80 5.88 -7.82 0.41
CA LEU A 80 4.85 -7.99 -0.60
C LEU A 80 3.74 -6.99 -0.32
N SER A 81 3.23 -6.31 -1.34
CA SER A 81 2.20 -5.28 -1.18
C SER A 81 1.16 -5.42 -2.28
N ASP A 82 -0.10 -5.23 -1.88
CA ASP A 82 -1.27 -5.28 -2.74
C ASP A 82 -2.34 -4.33 -2.19
N TYR A 83 -3.50 -4.27 -2.84
CA TYR A 83 -4.63 -3.46 -2.41
C TYR A 83 -5.87 -4.30 -2.17
N LEU A 84 -6.60 -3.94 -1.12
CA LEU A 84 -7.83 -4.59 -0.70
C LEU A 84 -9.02 -3.67 -0.92
N PHE A 85 -10.09 -4.23 -1.44
CA PHE A 85 -11.37 -3.55 -1.55
C PHE A 85 -12.06 -3.44 -0.19
N GLU A 86 -13.22 -2.80 -0.17
CA GLU A 86 -13.95 -2.52 1.07
C GLU A 86 -14.41 -3.79 1.78
N ALA A 87 -14.83 -4.81 1.04
CA ALA A 87 -15.29 -6.08 1.58
C ALA A 87 -14.15 -7.03 1.99
N ASP A 88 -12.93 -6.79 1.51
CA ASP A 88 -11.82 -7.73 1.69
C ASP A 88 -11.25 -7.71 3.11
N THR A 89 -11.01 -8.88 3.65
CA THR A 89 -10.35 -9.06 4.94
C THR A 89 -8.83 -9.18 4.79
N PRO A 90 -8.05 -8.96 5.87
CA PRO A 90 -6.61 -9.26 5.87
C PRO A 90 -6.29 -10.72 5.50
N GLU A 91 -7.17 -11.66 5.85
CA GLU A 91 -7.04 -13.08 5.53
C GLU A 91 -7.21 -13.35 4.04
N ASP A 92 -8.16 -12.66 3.39
CA ASP A 92 -8.33 -12.71 1.93
C ASP A 92 -7.06 -12.21 1.22
N ALA A 93 -6.46 -11.15 1.73
CA ALA A 93 -5.18 -10.63 1.25
C ALA A 93 -4.07 -11.69 1.33
N GLN A 94 -3.95 -12.35 2.49
CA GLN A 94 -2.94 -13.38 2.70
C GLN A 94 -3.11 -14.52 1.71
N LYS A 95 -4.35 -15.02 1.56
CA LYS A 95 -4.68 -16.08 0.63
C LYS A 95 -4.35 -15.69 -0.82
N ASN A 96 -4.70 -14.47 -1.24
CA ASN A 96 -4.37 -13.95 -2.57
C ASN A 96 -2.85 -13.96 -2.83
N PHE A 97 -2.04 -13.53 -1.84
CA PHE A 97 -0.58 -13.59 -1.98
C PHE A 97 -0.05 -15.02 -2.10
N GLU A 98 -0.60 -15.95 -1.30
CA GLU A 98 -0.18 -17.34 -1.30
C GLU A 98 -0.53 -18.04 -2.62
N GLU A 99 -1.73 -17.78 -3.15
CA GLU A 99 -2.18 -18.31 -4.45
C GLU A 99 -1.39 -17.73 -5.63
N LEU A 100 -1.18 -16.41 -5.65
CA LEU A 100 -0.49 -15.72 -6.75
C LEU A 100 0.99 -16.12 -6.85
N LEU A 101 1.65 -16.27 -5.70
CA LEU A 101 3.09 -16.53 -5.66
C LEU A 101 3.44 -18.01 -5.48
N GLY A 102 2.49 -18.84 -5.06
CA GLY A 102 2.75 -20.22 -4.64
C GLY A 102 3.64 -20.32 -3.40
N LEU A 103 3.69 -19.27 -2.58
CA LEU A 103 4.60 -19.12 -1.45
C LEU A 103 3.83 -18.80 -0.18
N LYS A 104 4.20 -19.44 0.94
CA LYS A 104 3.60 -19.13 2.25
C LYS A 104 4.00 -17.74 2.71
N THR A 105 3.03 -16.95 3.12
CA THR A 105 3.25 -15.65 3.75
C THR A 105 2.91 -15.74 5.23
N SER A 106 3.26 -14.70 6.00
CA SER A 106 2.86 -14.63 7.40
C SER A 106 2.49 -13.19 7.71
N PHE A 107 1.46 -13.00 8.54
CA PHE A 107 1.19 -11.70 9.12
C PHE A 107 2.42 -11.26 9.90
N GLY A 108 3.24 -10.41 9.27
CA GLY A 108 4.34 -9.77 9.94
C GLY A 108 3.73 -8.97 11.08
N LYS A 109 3.93 -9.43 12.34
CA LYS A 109 3.67 -8.62 13.53
C LYS A 109 4.53 -7.37 13.38
N SER A 110 3.95 -6.33 12.79
CA SER A 110 4.50 -4.99 12.78
C SER A 110 6.00 -4.97 12.43
N LEU A 111 6.33 -5.13 11.14
CA LEU A 111 7.58 -4.56 10.64
C LEU A 111 7.44 -3.01 10.56
N PHE A 112 7.03 -2.39 11.68
CA PHE A 112 7.31 -0.97 11.97
C PHE A 112 8.81 -0.73 12.21
N ARG A 113 9.64 -1.77 12.09
CA ARG A 113 11.09 -1.64 11.83
C ARG A 113 11.38 -1.44 10.34
N MET A 114 10.66 -0.54 9.69
CA MET A 114 11.20 0.13 8.51
C MET A 114 12.25 1.11 9.04
N PHE A 115 13.49 0.62 9.23
CA PHE A 115 14.66 1.39 9.66
C PHE A 115 14.38 2.67 10.47
N SER A 116 13.84 2.53 11.68
CA SER A 116 14.18 3.50 12.74
C SER A 116 15.54 3.07 13.27
N TYR A 117 16.60 3.44 12.53
CA TYR A 117 17.95 3.48 13.05
C TYR A 117 18.21 4.93 13.46
N CYS A 118 17.52 5.37 14.52
CA CYS A 118 18.01 6.49 15.32
C CYS A 118 19.03 5.88 16.29
N GLU A 119 20.24 6.42 16.26
CA GLU A 119 21.47 5.98 16.91
C GLU A 119 21.26 5.21 18.23
N LYS A 120 21.73 3.96 18.26
CA LYS A 120 22.43 3.48 19.45
C LYS A 120 23.92 3.48 19.13
N PHE A 121 24.52 4.67 19.12
CA PHE A 121 25.92 4.77 19.49
C PHE A 121 25.98 4.36 20.96
N HIS A 122 26.23 3.08 21.19
CA HIS A 122 26.86 2.65 22.42
C HIS A 122 28.14 3.45 22.52
N ALA A 123 28.18 4.29 23.54
CA ALA A 123 29.42 4.83 24.03
C ALA A 123 30.42 3.69 24.29
N LEU A 124 31.69 4.03 24.04
CA LEU A 124 32.93 3.52 24.64
C LEU A 124 33.76 2.53 23.80
N PRO A 125 35.11 2.63 23.91
CA PRO A 125 35.89 3.45 24.85
C PRO A 125 36.17 4.87 24.37
#